data_AF-A0A6I9P8R2-F1
#
_entry.id   AF-A0A6I9P8R2-F1
#
_cell.length_a   1.000
_cell.length_b   1.000
_cell.length_c   1.000
_cell.angle_alpha   90.00
_cell.angle_beta   90.00
_cell.angle_gamma   90.00
#
_symmetry.space_group_name_H-M   'P 1'
#
loop_
_entity.id
_entity.type
_entity.pdbx_description
1 polymer ?
#
loop_
_entity_poly.entity_id
_entity_poly.type
_entity_poly.pdbx_seq_one_letter_code
_entity_poly.pdbx_strand_id
1 'polypeptide(L)'
;VPAYQGDDGFCLFESNAIAHYLSNEALRGATPQAAAQVLQWVSFADSEIIPPASAWVFPTLGIMQFNKQATEQAKEDVKRTLAVLNHHLNTRTFLVGERISLADISVACSILWLYKQVLEPSFRQPYPNVTRWFVTCVNQPQFKTVLGDVKLCEKMAQFDSKKFAEMQPKKETPPKKEKAGKDAAKPQEKKKKEEKKPAEEEEMDDCDAVLASEPKTKDPFAHLAKSTFVMDEFKRKYSNEDTLKVAIPHFWEHLDTEGYSIWYCEYKFAKELAEPFKSCNLISGKPQQHNCCSFFASYFVKF
;
A
#
# COMPACT_ATOMS: atom_id res chain seq x y z
N VAL A 1 10.88 8.24 6.80
CA VAL A 1 11.90 9.05 6.10
C VAL A 1 11.26 9.67 4.87
N PRO A 2 11.65 10.88 4.44
CA PRO A 2 12.78 11.69 4.95
C PRO A 2 12.49 12.38 6.30
N ALA A 3 13.56 12.76 6.99
CA ALA A 3 13.59 13.63 8.16
C ALA A 3 14.86 14.50 8.07
N TYR A 4 14.78 15.75 8.50
CA TYR A 4 15.85 16.73 8.47
C TYR A 4 16.19 17.20 9.89
N GLN A 5 17.48 17.39 10.15
CA GLN A 5 18.00 18.03 11.35
C GLN A 5 19.09 19.02 10.92
N GLY A 6 18.91 20.30 11.24
CA GLY A 6 19.89 21.35 11.00
C GLY A 6 21.00 21.36 12.04
N ASP A 7 22.10 22.03 11.72
CA ASP A 7 23.25 22.19 12.63
C ASP A 7 22.90 22.94 13.93
N ASP A 8 21.81 23.72 13.90
CA ASP A 8 21.23 24.43 15.04
C ASP A 8 20.28 23.58 15.89
N GLY A 9 20.08 22.32 15.53
CA GLY A 9 19.15 21.40 16.17
C GLY A 9 17.69 21.54 15.70
N PHE A 10 17.40 22.37 14.71
CA PHE A 10 16.05 22.45 14.13
C PHE A 10 15.70 21.14 13.41
N CYS A 11 14.60 20.51 13.80
CA CYS A 11 14.14 19.25 13.23
C CYS A 11 12.86 19.45 12.40
N LEU A 12 12.79 18.79 11.24
CA LEU A 12 11.64 18.85 10.35
C LEU A 12 11.40 17.49 9.69
N PHE A 13 10.14 17.08 9.60
CA PHE A 13 9.70 15.88 8.87
C PHE A 13 8.72 16.29 7.77
N GLU A 14 8.33 15.34 6.92
CA GLU A 14 7.64 15.53 5.62
C GLU A 14 8.54 16.07 4.51
N SER A 15 8.59 15.34 3.38
CA SER A 15 9.44 15.66 2.23
C SER A 15 9.17 17.06 1.68
N ASN A 16 7.90 17.44 1.56
CA ASN A 16 7.51 18.74 1.03
C ASN A 16 7.89 19.90 1.96
N ALA A 17 7.75 19.70 3.27
CA ALA A 17 8.14 20.71 4.26
C ALA A 17 9.66 20.90 4.26
N ILE A 18 10.43 19.81 4.23
CA ILE A 18 11.89 19.83 4.13
C ILE A 18 12.33 20.52 2.83
N ALA A 19 11.75 20.14 1.69
CA ALA A 19 12.06 20.73 0.39
C ALA A 19 11.75 22.24 0.37
N HIS A 20 10.62 22.65 0.96
CA HIS A 20 10.25 24.06 1.09
C HIS A 20 11.23 24.83 1.99
N TYR A 21 11.58 24.27 3.15
CA TYR A 21 12.51 24.89 4.10
C TYR A 21 13.91 25.11 3.51
N LEU A 22 14.43 24.11 2.79
CA LEU A 22 15.75 24.17 2.15
C LEU A 22 15.76 24.99 0.85
N SER A 23 14.60 25.41 0.35
CA SER A 23 14.49 26.17 -0.90
C SER A 23 14.66 27.67 -0.70
N ASN A 24 15.23 28.34 -1.70
CA ASN A 24 15.23 29.80 -1.76
C ASN A 24 13.85 30.36 -2.17
N GLU A 25 13.70 31.68 -2.10
CA GLU A 25 12.44 32.37 -2.44
C GLU A 25 11.99 32.11 -3.89
N ALA A 26 12.94 32.05 -4.83
CA ALA A 26 12.61 31.81 -6.23
C ALA A 26 11.99 30.43 -6.46
N LEU A 27 12.49 29.39 -5.77
CA LEU A 27 11.94 28.03 -5.84
C LEU A 27 10.58 27.92 -5.15
N ARG A 28 10.35 28.70 -4.10
CA ARG A 28 9.08 28.77 -3.37
C ARG A 28 8.01 29.59 -4.10
N GLY A 29 8.41 30.46 -5.03
CA GLY A 29 7.55 31.40 -5.74
C GLY A 29 7.63 32.80 -5.11
N ALA A 30 8.19 33.75 -5.85
CA ALA A 30 8.49 35.10 -5.36
C ALA A 30 7.26 36.02 -5.24
N THR A 31 6.08 35.58 -5.69
CA THR A 31 4.81 36.31 -5.53
C THR A 31 3.79 35.39 -4.86
N PRO A 32 2.78 35.95 -4.16
CA PRO A 32 1.71 35.13 -3.57
C PRO A 32 1.03 34.21 -4.58
N GLN A 33 0.83 34.67 -5.82
CA GLN A 33 0.25 33.88 -6.91
C GLN A 33 1.18 32.73 -7.33
N ALA A 34 2.47 33.01 -7.50
CA ALA A 34 3.44 31.97 -7.86
C ALA A 34 3.59 30.94 -6.73
N ALA A 35 3.64 31.38 -5.47
CA ALA A 35 3.72 30.49 -4.31
C ALA A 35 2.49 29.57 -4.21
N ALA A 36 1.28 30.11 -4.44
CA ALA A 36 0.06 29.31 -4.48
C ALA A 36 0.08 28.28 -5.62
N GLN A 37 0.57 28.65 -6.80
CA GLN A 37 0.72 27.73 -7.93
C GLN A 37 1.77 26.65 -7.67
N VAL A 38 2.87 26.99 -6.98
CA VAL A 38 3.87 26.00 -6.55
C VAL A 38 3.21 24.97 -5.63
N LEU A 39 2.48 25.43 -4.60
CA LEU A 39 1.77 24.55 -3.69
C LEU A 39 0.74 23.68 -4.42
N GLN A 40 0.00 24.24 -5.39
CA GLN A 40 -0.97 23.51 -6.21
C GLN A 40 -0.31 22.30 -6.90
N TRP A 41 0.84 22.49 -7.54
CA TRP A 41 1.53 21.41 -8.25
C TRP A 41 2.18 20.38 -7.33
N VAL A 42 2.69 20.82 -6.16
CA VAL A 42 3.18 19.91 -5.12
C VAL A 42 2.05 19.01 -4.63
N SER A 43 0.91 19.59 -4.27
CA SER A 43 -0.28 18.82 -3.84
C SER A 43 -0.82 17.91 -4.95
N PHE A 44 -0.85 18.38 -6.20
CA PHE A 44 -1.26 17.57 -7.35
C PHE A 44 -0.34 16.36 -7.56
N ALA A 45 0.97 16.52 -7.34
CA ALA A 45 1.90 15.40 -7.41
C ALA A 45 1.57 14.33 -6.36
N ASP A 46 1.29 14.74 -5.13
CA ASP A 46 0.98 13.83 -4.03
C ASP A 46 -0.37 13.12 -4.18
N SER A 47 -1.40 13.84 -4.63
CA SER A 47 -2.76 13.26 -4.71
C SER A 47 -3.01 12.52 -6.02
N GLU A 48 -2.54 13.05 -7.15
CA GLU A 48 -2.94 12.55 -8.47
C GLU A 48 -1.85 11.70 -9.13
N ILE A 49 -0.57 11.93 -8.84
CA ILE A 49 0.54 11.26 -9.54
C ILE A 49 1.08 10.10 -8.71
N ILE A 50 1.48 10.33 -7.46
CA ILE A 50 2.19 9.33 -6.64
C ILE A 50 1.37 8.05 -6.46
N PRO A 51 0.05 8.07 -6.16
CA PRO A 51 -0.71 6.84 -5.96
C PRO A 51 -0.75 5.94 -7.21
N PRO A 52 -1.17 6.40 -8.40
CA PRO A 52 -1.17 5.55 -9.58
C PRO A 52 0.24 5.23 -10.08
N ALA A 53 1.22 6.13 -9.93
CA ALA A 53 2.61 5.82 -10.25
C ALA A 53 3.13 4.64 -9.42
N SER A 54 2.83 4.63 -8.11
CA SER A 54 3.24 3.56 -7.20
C SER A 54 2.54 2.25 -7.56
N ALA A 55 1.22 2.27 -7.76
CA ALA A 55 0.43 1.09 -8.11
C ALA A 55 0.91 0.42 -9.42
N TRP A 56 1.36 1.20 -10.39
CA TRP A 56 1.87 0.67 -11.65
C TRP A 56 3.36 0.25 -11.56
N VAL A 57 4.21 1.04 -10.91
CA VAL A 57 5.66 0.81 -10.95
C VAL A 57 6.14 -0.21 -9.91
N PHE A 58 5.58 -0.23 -8.71
CA PHE A 58 6.07 -1.08 -7.62
C PHE A 58 6.07 -2.59 -7.95
N PRO A 59 5.09 -3.13 -8.69
CA PRO A 59 5.18 -4.50 -9.20
C PRO A 59 6.38 -4.75 -10.11
N THR A 60 6.74 -3.81 -10.99
CA THR A 60 7.92 -3.94 -11.88
C THR A 60 9.24 -3.95 -11.10
N LEU A 61 9.22 -3.43 -9.87
CA LEU A 61 10.37 -3.41 -8.96
C LEU A 61 10.39 -4.61 -8.00
N GLY A 62 9.36 -5.46 -8.00
CA GLY A 62 9.23 -6.56 -7.05
C GLY A 62 8.87 -6.11 -5.63
N ILE A 63 8.39 -4.88 -5.46
CA ILE A 63 8.00 -4.32 -4.14
C ILE A 63 6.59 -4.78 -3.76
N MET A 64 5.69 -4.85 -4.73
CA MET A 64 4.30 -5.27 -4.54
C MET A 64 3.95 -6.40 -5.51
N GLN A 65 2.98 -7.23 -5.13
CA GLN A 65 2.45 -8.24 -6.03
C GLN A 65 1.68 -7.58 -7.17
N PHE A 66 1.79 -8.14 -8.36
CA PHE A 66 1.04 -7.63 -9.52
C PHE A 66 -0.45 -7.88 -9.38
N ASN A 67 -1.24 -6.81 -9.47
CA ASN A 67 -2.69 -6.86 -9.61
C ASN A 67 -3.08 -6.22 -10.95
N LYS A 68 -3.72 -7.01 -11.83
CA LYS A 68 -4.07 -6.56 -13.18
C LYS A 68 -5.06 -5.39 -13.17
N GLN A 69 -6.13 -5.47 -12.37
CA GLN A 69 -7.16 -4.43 -12.33
C GLN A 69 -6.60 -3.11 -11.80
N ALA A 70 -5.83 -3.17 -10.70
CA ALA A 70 -5.18 -2.00 -10.14
C ALA A 70 -4.17 -1.38 -11.12
N THR A 71 -3.42 -2.21 -11.85
CA THR A 71 -2.45 -1.73 -12.85
C THR A 71 -3.13 -1.05 -14.04
N GLU A 72 -4.21 -1.63 -14.57
CA GLU A 72 -4.94 -1.01 -15.68
C GLU A 72 -5.62 0.30 -15.26
N GLN A 73 -6.19 0.37 -14.06
CA GLN A 73 -6.73 1.63 -13.52
C GLN A 73 -5.62 2.68 -13.36
N ALA A 74 -4.47 2.29 -12.79
CA ALA A 74 -3.33 3.17 -12.63
C ALA A 74 -2.81 3.71 -13.97
N LYS A 75 -2.83 2.91 -15.04
CA LYS A 75 -2.48 3.39 -16.40
C LYS A 75 -3.43 4.47 -16.88
N GLU A 76 -4.73 4.32 -16.69
CA GLU A 76 -5.72 5.35 -17.06
C GLU A 76 -5.55 6.62 -16.22
N ASP A 77 -5.27 6.48 -14.93
CA ASP A 77 -5.01 7.62 -14.04
C ASP A 77 -3.74 8.37 -14.46
N VAL A 78 -2.67 7.65 -14.79
CA VAL A 78 -1.44 8.25 -15.34
C VAL A 78 -1.71 8.93 -16.67
N LYS A 79 -2.51 8.36 -17.57
CA LYS A 79 -2.89 9.04 -18.82
C LYS A 79 -3.61 10.37 -18.56
N ARG A 80 -4.50 10.42 -17.55
CA ARG A 80 -5.21 11.65 -17.17
C ARG A 80 -4.25 12.70 -16.63
N THR A 81 -3.35 12.35 -15.73
CA THR A 81 -2.37 13.30 -15.18
C THR A 81 -1.40 13.80 -16.24
N LEU A 82 -0.92 12.92 -17.13
CA LEU A 82 -0.10 13.31 -18.28
C LEU A 82 -0.85 14.23 -19.24
N ALA A 83 -2.15 14.03 -19.46
CA ALA A 83 -2.96 14.94 -20.29
C ALA A 83 -3.06 16.35 -19.69
N VAL A 84 -3.30 16.45 -18.37
CA VAL A 84 -3.33 17.73 -17.64
C VAL A 84 -1.98 18.45 -17.77
N LEU A 85 -0.88 17.75 -17.50
CA LEU A 85 0.48 18.31 -17.64
C LEU A 85 0.76 18.72 -19.08
N ASN A 86 0.41 17.89 -20.07
CA ASN A 86 0.68 18.15 -21.48
C ASN A 86 -0.04 19.41 -21.98
N HIS A 87 -1.28 19.61 -21.52
CA HIS A 87 -2.04 20.82 -21.81
C HIS A 87 -1.43 22.05 -21.14
N HIS A 88 -1.10 21.96 -19.85
CA HIS A 88 -0.49 23.07 -19.10
C HIS A 88 0.85 23.52 -19.71
N LEU A 89 1.67 22.55 -20.12
CA LEU A 89 3.00 22.77 -20.70
C LEU A 89 3.00 23.12 -22.18
N ASN A 90 1.83 23.22 -22.82
CA ASN A 90 1.74 23.52 -24.26
C ASN A 90 2.39 24.85 -24.64
N THR A 91 2.24 25.87 -23.78
CA THR A 91 2.80 27.21 -23.99
C THR A 91 3.76 27.63 -22.88
N ARG A 92 4.27 26.68 -22.09
CA ARG A 92 5.13 26.95 -20.93
C ARG A 92 6.40 26.14 -20.98
N THR A 93 7.49 26.71 -20.51
CA THR A 93 8.76 25.98 -20.35
C THR A 93 8.78 25.18 -19.06
N PHE A 94 8.25 25.76 -17.98
CA PHE A 94 8.19 25.20 -16.63
C PHE A 94 6.78 25.35 -16.06
N LEU A 95 6.49 24.67 -14.95
CA LEU A 95 5.15 24.63 -14.39
C LEU A 95 4.70 26.00 -13.83
N VAL A 96 5.63 26.80 -13.31
CA VAL A 96 5.35 28.09 -12.68
C VAL A 96 6.41 29.13 -13.09
N GLY A 97 5.97 30.31 -13.56
CA GLY A 97 6.81 31.51 -13.68
C GLY A 97 8.01 31.42 -14.66
N GLU A 98 7.95 30.54 -15.67
CA GLU A 98 9.00 30.35 -16.70
C GLU A 98 10.42 30.10 -16.15
N ARG A 99 10.51 29.52 -14.95
CA ARG A 99 11.76 29.05 -14.33
C ARG A 99 11.48 27.82 -13.48
N ILE A 100 12.52 27.05 -13.18
CA ILE A 100 12.40 25.92 -12.24
C ILE A 100 11.94 26.44 -10.89
N SER A 101 10.93 25.76 -10.35
CA SER A 101 10.40 25.94 -9.01
C SER A 101 10.26 24.60 -8.31
N LEU A 102 9.83 24.61 -7.04
CA LEU A 102 9.46 23.38 -6.33
C LEU A 102 8.35 22.60 -7.04
N ALA A 103 7.48 23.26 -7.82
CA ALA A 103 6.51 22.56 -8.65
C ALA A 103 7.21 21.60 -9.62
N ASP A 104 8.23 22.09 -10.34
CA ASP A 104 8.93 21.28 -11.32
C ASP A 104 9.70 20.14 -10.66
N ILE A 105 10.37 20.42 -9.54
CA ILE A 105 11.13 19.44 -8.76
C ILE A 105 10.21 18.32 -8.26
N SER A 106 9.10 18.67 -7.60
CA SER A 106 8.18 17.68 -7.04
C SER A 106 7.53 16.84 -8.13
N VAL A 107 6.95 17.46 -9.17
CA VAL A 107 6.27 16.71 -10.24
C VAL A 107 7.27 15.85 -11.02
N ALA A 108 8.47 16.34 -11.34
CA ALA A 108 9.47 15.58 -12.08
C ALA A 108 9.95 14.36 -11.26
N CYS A 109 10.18 14.52 -9.96
CA CYS A 109 10.51 13.42 -9.06
C CYS A 109 9.38 12.39 -8.97
N SER A 110 8.12 12.82 -8.91
CA SER A 110 6.96 11.92 -8.81
C SER A 110 6.75 11.07 -10.07
N ILE A 111 7.10 11.57 -11.25
CA ILE A 111 7.01 10.80 -12.52
C ILE A 111 8.32 10.14 -12.95
N LEU A 112 9.42 10.32 -12.20
CA LEU A 112 10.74 9.80 -12.57
C LEU A 112 10.72 8.28 -12.80
N TRP A 113 10.11 7.55 -11.86
CA TRP A 113 10.03 6.09 -11.93
C TRP A 113 9.11 5.59 -13.05
N LEU A 114 8.06 6.35 -13.37
CA LEU A 114 7.22 6.09 -14.55
C LEU A 114 8.07 6.15 -15.84
N TYR A 115 8.85 7.22 -16.01
CA TYR A 115 9.74 7.39 -17.17
C TYR A 115 10.86 6.36 -17.24
N LYS A 116 11.40 5.91 -16.10
CA LYS A 116 12.46 4.88 -16.07
C LYS A 116 11.93 3.48 -16.37
N GLN A 117 10.70 3.16 -15.95
CA GLN A 117 10.21 1.78 -15.94
C GLN A 117 9.16 1.48 -17.01
N VAL A 118 8.13 2.31 -17.17
CA VAL A 118 6.88 1.88 -17.83
C VAL A 118 6.40 2.77 -18.97
N LEU A 119 6.78 4.06 -18.99
CA LEU A 119 6.38 4.97 -20.06
C LEU A 119 7.22 4.75 -21.31
N GLU A 120 7.08 3.62 -21.99
CA GLU A 120 7.73 3.33 -23.26
C GLU A 120 7.32 4.33 -24.37
N PRO A 121 8.07 4.43 -25.49
CA PRO A 121 7.83 5.45 -26.52
C PRO A 121 6.39 5.56 -27.01
N SER A 122 5.71 4.43 -27.26
CA SER A 122 4.31 4.38 -27.71
C SER A 122 3.33 4.99 -26.69
N PHE A 123 3.58 4.77 -25.39
CA PHE A 123 2.72 5.28 -24.32
C PHE A 123 2.88 6.78 -24.11
N ARG A 124 4.11 7.30 -24.20
CA ARG A 124 4.40 8.72 -23.98
C ARG A 124 4.26 9.61 -25.23
N GLN A 125 4.15 9.01 -26.42
CA GLN A 125 4.01 9.72 -27.69
C GLN A 125 2.87 10.77 -27.72
N PRO A 126 1.68 10.52 -27.13
CA PRO A 126 0.61 11.51 -27.08
C PRO A 126 0.90 12.73 -26.19
N TYR A 127 1.96 12.69 -25.37
CA TYR A 127 2.30 13.71 -24.37
C TYR A 127 3.67 14.35 -24.64
N PRO A 128 3.88 14.98 -25.82
CA PRO A 128 5.19 15.50 -26.21
C PRO A 128 5.66 16.65 -25.32
N ASN A 129 4.76 17.48 -24.81
CA ASN A 129 5.11 18.62 -23.96
C ASN A 129 5.62 18.15 -22.59
N VAL A 130 5.02 17.09 -22.05
CA VAL A 130 5.48 16.49 -20.78
C VAL A 130 6.84 15.85 -20.97
N THR A 131 7.05 15.11 -22.06
CA THR A 131 8.35 14.48 -22.33
C THR A 131 9.43 15.53 -22.51
N ARG A 132 9.15 16.61 -23.26
CA ARG A 132 10.07 17.74 -23.43
C ARG A 132 10.41 18.41 -22.10
N TRP A 133 9.40 18.75 -21.30
CA TRP A 133 9.62 19.36 -19.98
C TRP A 133 10.40 18.45 -19.03
N PHE A 134 10.04 17.17 -18.94
CA PHE A 134 10.72 16.21 -18.07
C PHE A 134 12.20 16.07 -18.44
N VAL A 135 12.50 15.90 -19.73
CA VAL A 135 13.88 15.83 -20.24
C VAL A 135 14.63 17.13 -19.96
N THR A 136 13.98 18.29 -20.12
CA THR A 136 14.55 19.59 -19.75
C THR A 136 14.89 19.66 -18.27
N CYS A 137 14.03 19.20 -17.37
CA CYS A 137 14.26 19.20 -15.92
C CYS A 137 15.41 18.28 -15.52
N VAL A 138 15.36 16.99 -15.90
CA VAL A 138 16.36 16.01 -15.45
C VAL A 138 17.76 16.25 -16.02
N ASN A 139 17.88 17.04 -17.10
CA ASN A 139 19.18 17.43 -17.67
C ASN A 139 19.76 18.73 -17.11
N GLN A 140 19.06 19.40 -16.19
CA GLN A 140 19.63 20.55 -15.49
C GLN A 140 20.80 20.10 -14.60
N PRO A 141 21.87 20.90 -14.47
CA PRO A 141 23.02 20.52 -13.65
C PRO A 141 22.65 20.10 -12.24
N GLN A 142 21.71 20.81 -11.61
CA GLN A 142 21.25 20.54 -10.24
C GLN A 142 20.54 19.18 -10.13
N PHE A 143 19.73 18.81 -11.14
CA PHE A 143 19.10 17.49 -11.20
C PHE A 143 20.13 16.41 -11.48
N LYS A 144 21.04 16.61 -12.45
CA LYS A 144 22.08 15.64 -12.78
C LYS A 144 23.00 15.32 -11.61
N THR A 145 23.33 16.32 -10.79
CA THR A 145 24.14 16.10 -9.57
C THR A 145 23.49 15.10 -8.61
N VAL A 146 22.15 15.06 -8.54
CA VAL A 146 21.40 14.19 -7.61
C VAL A 146 20.97 12.89 -8.25
N LEU A 147 20.44 12.94 -9.48
CA LEU A 147 19.83 11.79 -10.17
C LEU A 147 20.82 11.01 -11.04
N GLY A 148 21.97 11.62 -11.39
CA GLY A 148 22.84 11.12 -12.44
C GLY A 148 22.20 11.18 -13.82
N ASP A 149 22.67 10.33 -14.74
CA ASP A 149 22.07 10.21 -16.08
C ASP A 149 20.79 9.38 -16.03
N VAL A 150 19.67 10.00 -16.39
CA VAL A 150 18.35 9.37 -16.41
C VAL A 150 18.11 8.72 -17.77
N LYS A 151 18.19 7.39 -17.84
CA LYS A 151 17.78 6.61 -19.02
C LYS A 151 16.25 6.42 -19.02
N LEU A 152 15.60 6.86 -20.11
CA LEU A 152 14.17 6.64 -20.30
C LEU A 152 13.89 5.18 -20.72
N CYS A 153 12.74 4.68 -20.29
CA CYS A 153 12.21 3.37 -20.67
C CYS A 153 12.10 3.24 -22.19
N GLU A 154 12.67 2.17 -22.75
CA GLU A 154 12.52 1.79 -24.16
C GLU A 154 11.38 0.79 -24.36
N LYS A 155 11.16 -0.09 -23.37
CA LYS A 155 10.10 -1.10 -23.34
C LYS A 155 9.53 -1.20 -21.93
N MET A 156 8.20 -1.23 -21.83
CA MET A 156 7.50 -1.25 -20.55
C MET A 156 7.94 -2.45 -19.70
N ALA A 157 8.50 -2.15 -18.52
CA ALA A 157 8.88 -3.16 -17.54
C ALA A 157 7.65 -3.96 -17.09
N GLN A 158 7.83 -5.26 -16.92
CA GLN A 158 6.79 -6.18 -16.48
C GLN A 158 7.12 -6.70 -15.08
N PHE A 159 6.10 -7.21 -14.38
CA PHE A 159 6.31 -7.90 -13.11
C PHE A 159 7.17 -9.15 -13.31
N ASP A 160 8.14 -9.34 -12.43
CA ASP A 160 8.99 -10.54 -12.38
C ASP A 160 8.78 -11.23 -11.03
N SER A 161 8.21 -12.44 -11.07
CA SER A 161 7.91 -13.23 -9.88
C SER A 161 9.16 -13.65 -9.11
N LYS A 162 10.31 -13.82 -9.78
CA LYS A 162 11.58 -14.14 -9.11
C LYS A 162 12.10 -12.93 -8.34
N LYS A 163 12.09 -11.77 -8.98
CA LYS A 163 12.50 -10.51 -8.33
C LYS A 163 11.62 -10.18 -7.12
N PHE A 164 10.32 -10.44 -7.22
CA PHE A 164 9.39 -10.31 -6.09
C PHE A 164 9.77 -11.26 -4.95
N ALA A 165 10.03 -12.55 -5.23
CA ALA A 165 10.42 -13.52 -4.21
C ALA A 165 11.77 -13.19 -3.53
N GLU A 166 12.73 -12.60 -4.25
CA GLU A 166 14.02 -12.16 -3.71
C GLU A 166 13.91 -10.92 -2.81
N MET A 167 12.95 -10.04 -3.10
CA MET A 167 12.68 -8.81 -2.34
C MET A 167 11.85 -9.07 -1.07
N GLN A 168 11.20 -10.23 -0.95
CA GLN A 168 10.55 -10.64 0.29
C GLN A 168 11.60 -11.07 1.32
N PRO A 169 11.41 -10.71 2.61
CA PRO A 169 12.32 -11.15 3.66
C PRO A 169 12.38 -12.68 3.68
N LYS A 170 13.56 -13.26 3.43
CA LYS A 170 13.78 -14.71 3.55
C LYS A 170 13.39 -15.11 4.97
N LYS A 171 12.33 -15.92 5.12
CA LYS A 171 12.10 -16.69 6.34
C LYS A 171 13.36 -17.54 6.57
N GLU A 172 14.18 -17.17 7.55
CA GLU A 172 15.22 -18.05 8.08
C GLU A 172 14.52 -19.32 8.56
N THR A 173 14.67 -20.42 7.82
CA THR A 173 14.25 -21.73 8.26
C THR A 173 15.04 -22.07 9.54
N PRO A 174 14.39 -22.32 10.69
CA PRO A 174 15.11 -22.80 11.86
C PRO A 174 15.76 -24.15 11.52
N PRO A 175 17.02 -24.39 11.94
CA PRO A 175 17.76 -25.58 11.57
C PRO A 175 17.03 -26.83 12.06
N LYS A 176 16.71 -27.73 11.11
CA LYS A 176 16.24 -29.10 11.41
C LYS A 176 17.28 -29.77 12.31
N LYS A 177 16.93 -29.98 13.58
CA LYS A 177 17.61 -30.96 14.42
C LYS A 177 17.52 -32.32 13.74
N GLU A 178 18.69 -32.91 13.52
CA GLU A 178 18.89 -34.26 13.02
C GLU A 178 18.10 -35.28 13.85
N LYS A 179 17.34 -36.13 13.17
CA LYS A 179 16.81 -37.37 13.73
C LYS A 179 17.94 -38.39 13.82
N ALA A 180 18.37 -38.72 15.03
CA ALA A 180 19.05 -39.98 15.30
C ALA A 180 18.01 -41.12 15.32
N GLY A 181 18.30 -42.19 14.59
CA GLY A 181 17.39 -43.30 14.34
C GLY A 181 17.30 -44.33 15.48
N LYS A 182 16.34 -45.26 15.30
CA LYS A 182 16.48 -46.66 15.69
C LYS A 182 15.44 -47.52 14.95
N ASP A 183 15.96 -48.59 14.36
CA ASP A 183 15.29 -49.66 13.62
C ASP A 183 14.22 -50.42 14.41
N ALA A 184 13.19 -50.93 13.74
CA ALA A 184 13.04 -52.37 13.44
C ALA A 184 11.58 -52.79 13.08
N ALA A 185 11.50 -53.62 12.02
CA ALA A 185 10.57 -54.72 11.76
C ALA A 185 9.07 -54.47 11.45
N LYS A 186 8.71 -54.78 10.19
CA LYS A 186 7.37 -55.24 9.74
C LYS A 186 7.05 -56.64 10.34
N PRO A 187 5.76 -57.01 10.46
CA PRO A 187 5.15 -57.89 9.43
C PRO A 187 3.73 -57.47 8.97
N GLN A 188 3.40 -57.85 7.74
CA GLN A 188 2.06 -57.76 7.12
C GLN A 188 1.10 -58.82 7.66
N GLU A 189 -0.20 -58.50 7.79
CA GLU A 189 -1.27 -59.36 7.28
C GLU A 189 -2.61 -58.61 7.06
N LYS A 190 -3.37 -59.08 6.07
CA LYS A 190 -4.58 -58.49 5.46
C LYS A 190 -5.85 -58.77 6.26
N LYS A 191 -6.84 -57.86 6.22
CA LYS A 191 -8.24 -58.17 5.83
C LYS A 191 -9.11 -56.91 5.58
N LYS A 192 -9.91 -57.01 4.50
CA LYS A 192 -11.05 -56.19 4.00
C LYS A 192 -12.04 -55.79 5.12
N LYS A 193 -12.97 -54.83 5.05
CA LYS A 193 -13.70 -54.07 3.99
C LYS A 193 -14.53 -53.02 4.78
N GLU A 194 -14.71 -51.78 4.29
CA GLU A 194 -16.02 -51.12 4.13
C GLU A 194 -15.87 -49.67 3.67
N GLU A 195 -16.71 -49.30 2.70
CA GLU A 195 -16.80 -48.01 2.03
C GLU A 195 -17.33 -46.91 2.95
N LYS A 196 -16.63 -45.77 3.03
CA LYS A 196 -17.25 -44.45 3.26
C LYS A 196 -16.55 -43.42 2.38
N LYS A 197 -17.38 -42.66 1.66
CA LYS A 197 -17.05 -41.56 0.73
C LYS A 197 -15.97 -40.61 1.31
N PRO A 198 -14.99 -40.13 0.51
CA PRO A 198 -14.11 -39.06 0.94
C PRO A 198 -14.91 -37.77 1.16
N ALA A 199 -14.75 -37.19 2.34
CA ALA A 199 -15.16 -35.84 2.66
C ALA A 199 -14.33 -34.86 1.82
N GLU A 200 -14.99 -33.81 1.33
CA GLU A 200 -14.36 -32.62 0.76
C GLU A 200 -13.36 -32.06 1.79
N GLU A 201 -12.12 -31.88 1.36
CA GLU A 201 -11.14 -31.08 2.07
C GLU A 201 -11.66 -29.64 2.09
N GLU A 202 -11.98 -29.14 3.30
CA GLU A 202 -12.25 -27.73 3.53
C GLU A 202 -11.06 -26.90 3.01
N GLU A 203 -11.29 -26.10 1.97
CA GLU A 203 -10.36 -25.03 1.59
C GLU A 203 -10.15 -24.12 2.79
N MET A 204 -8.93 -24.09 3.34
CA MET A 204 -8.52 -23.08 4.30
C MET A 204 -8.66 -21.70 3.65
N ASP A 205 -9.47 -20.85 4.26
CA ASP A 205 -9.63 -19.43 3.89
C ASP A 205 -8.24 -18.74 3.90
N ASP A 206 -7.98 -17.94 2.88
CA ASP A 206 -6.78 -17.09 2.70
C ASP A 206 -6.47 -16.28 3.97
N CYS A 207 -7.47 -15.98 4.79
CA CYS A 207 -7.30 -15.27 6.06
C CYS A 207 -6.48 -16.07 7.11
N ASP A 208 -6.69 -17.38 7.21
CA ASP A 208 -5.96 -18.24 8.17
C ASP A 208 -4.52 -18.52 7.73
N ALA A 209 -4.29 -18.58 6.41
CA ALA A 209 -2.94 -18.71 5.84
C ALA A 209 -2.08 -17.47 6.09
N VAL A 210 -2.67 -16.27 6.08
CA VAL A 210 -1.98 -15.00 6.36
C VAL A 210 -1.65 -14.89 7.86
N LEU A 211 -2.58 -15.24 8.76
CA LEU A 211 -2.35 -15.20 10.22
C LEU A 211 -1.29 -16.20 10.69
N ALA A 212 -1.21 -17.39 10.08
CA ALA A 212 -0.16 -18.37 10.38
C ALA A 212 1.24 -17.94 9.88
N SER A 213 1.31 -16.90 9.04
CA SER A 213 2.53 -16.48 8.36
C SER A 213 3.27 -15.30 9.02
N GLU A 214 2.63 -14.59 9.97
CA GLU A 214 3.23 -13.44 10.65
C GLU A 214 4.32 -13.86 11.66
N PRO A 215 5.53 -13.27 11.60
CA PRO A 215 6.57 -13.51 12.58
C PRO A 215 6.14 -12.98 13.95
N LYS A 216 6.18 -13.83 14.99
CA LYS A 216 5.95 -13.43 16.39
C LYS A 216 7.05 -12.46 16.84
N THR A 217 6.86 -11.17 16.59
CA THR A 217 7.58 -10.10 17.28
C THR A 217 7.18 -10.14 18.75
N LYS A 218 8.12 -9.92 19.68
CA LYS A 218 7.80 -9.78 21.12
C LYS A 218 6.72 -8.71 21.25
N ASP A 219 5.55 -9.14 21.71
CA ASP A 219 4.37 -8.30 21.85
C ASP A 219 4.71 -7.09 22.75
N PRO A 220 4.66 -5.85 22.24
CA PRO A 220 4.89 -4.63 23.02
C PRO A 220 3.95 -4.53 24.23
N PHE A 221 2.83 -5.24 24.20
CA PHE A 221 1.77 -5.26 25.21
C PHE A 221 1.82 -6.49 26.12
N ALA A 222 2.88 -7.31 26.05
CA ALA A 222 3.03 -8.51 26.91
C ALA A 222 3.05 -8.21 28.43
N HIS A 223 3.16 -6.94 28.82
CA HIS A 223 3.09 -6.47 30.21
C HIS A 223 1.67 -6.13 30.67
N LEU A 224 0.69 -6.05 29.76
CA LEU A 224 -0.71 -5.80 30.08
C LEU A 224 -1.39 -7.11 30.50
N ALA A 225 -2.40 -6.99 31.37
CA ALA A 225 -3.21 -8.13 31.76
C ALA A 225 -3.85 -8.74 30.51
N LYS A 226 -3.68 -10.05 30.34
CA LYS A 226 -4.25 -10.77 29.21
C LYS A 226 -5.77 -10.75 29.35
N SER A 227 -6.46 -10.17 28.38
CA SER A 227 -7.92 -10.12 28.36
C SER A 227 -8.54 -11.51 28.50
N THR A 228 -9.64 -11.58 29.23
CA THR A 228 -10.44 -12.82 29.38
C THR A 228 -11.27 -13.14 28.15
N PHE A 229 -11.41 -12.20 27.21
CA PHE A 229 -12.19 -12.38 25.98
C PHE A 229 -11.41 -13.19 24.92
N VAL A 230 -11.93 -14.38 24.60
CA VAL A 230 -11.33 -15.29 23.60
C VAL A 230 -11.95 -15.05 22.23
N MET A 231 -11.21 -14.34 21.37
CA MET A 231 -11.70 -13.96 20.03
C MET A 231 -12.02 -15.17 19.14
N ASP A 232 -11.26 -16.26 19.24
CA ASP A 232 -11.46 -17.45 18.41
C ASP A 232 -12.77 -18.18 18.76
N GLU A 233 -13.18 -18.17 20.03
CA GLU A 233 -14.47 -18.71 20.46
C GLU A 233 -15.61 -17.86 19.92
N PHE A 234 -15.48 -16.53 19.99
CA PHE A 234 -16.46 -15.63 19.41
C PHE A 234 -16.57 -15.80 17.89
N LYS A 235 -15.46 -15.87 17.16
CA LYS A 235 -15.44 -16.13 15.70
C LYS A 235 -16.16 -17.43 15.35
N ARG A 236 -15.95 -18.48 16.15
CA ARG A 236 -16.61 -19.78 15.95
C ARG A 236 -18.12 -19.69 16.15
N LYS A 237 -18.58 -18.98 17.20
CA LYS A 237 -20.02 -18.76 17.43
C LYS A 237 -20.63 -17.85 16.37
N TYR A 238 -19.92 -16.82 15.95
CA TYR A 238 -20.33 -15.90 14.90
C TYR A 238 -20.55 -16.57 13.55
N SER A 239 -19.65 -17.50 13.17
CA SER A 239 -19.68 -18.15 11.85
C SER A 239 -20.64 -19.34 11.79
N ASN A 240 -20.87 -20.02 12.92
CA ASN A 240 -21.63 -21.27 12.94
C ASN A 240 -23.08 -21.12 13.45
N GLU A 241 -23.41 -20.01 14.13
CA GLU A 241 -24.71 -19.83 14.79
C GLU A 241 -25.43 -18.56 14.32
N ASP A 242 -26.70 -18.41 14.69
CA ASP A 242 -27.50 -17.23 14.33
C ASP A 242 -26.89 -15.95 14.93
N THR A 243 -26.49 -15.04 14.04
CA THR A 243 -25.77 -13.84 14.41
C THR A 243 -26.57 -12.95 15.35
N LEU A 244 -27.87 -12.74 15.07
CA LEU A 244 -28.69 -11.78 15.79
C LEU A 244 -29.18 -12.30 17.14
N LYS A 245 -29.45 -13.60 17.23
CA LYS A 245 -30.04 -14.23 18.41
C LYS A 245 -29.03 -14.88 19.33
N VAL A 246 -27.86 -15.28 18.84
CA VAL A 246 -26.90 -16.06 19.62
C VAL A 246 -25.51 -15.43 19.65
N ALA A 247 -24.91 -15.11 18.49
CA ALA A 247 -23.55 -14.56 18.49
C ALA A 247 -23.47 -13.17 19.13
N ILE A 248 -24.42 -12.29 18.82
CA ILE A 248 -24.46 -10.93 19.36
C ILE A 248 -24.67 -10.90 20.89
N PRO A 249 -25.67 -11.60 21.47
CA PRO A 249 -25.79 -11.66 22.93
C PRO A 249 -24.55 -12.27 23.60
N HIS A 250 -24.00 -13.33 23.01
CA HIS A 250 -22.77 -13.95 23.49
C HIS A 250 -21.58 -12.98 23.51
N PHE A 251 -21.45 -12.12 22.49
CA PHE A 251 -20.43 -11.07 22.45
C PHE A 251 -20.52 -10.16 23.66
N TRP A 252 -21.70 -9.59 23.92
CA TRP A 252 -21.89 -8.65 25.03
C TRP A 252 -21.73 -9.28 26.41
N GLU A 253 -22.04 -10.57 26.56
CA GLU A 253 -21.85 -11.30 27.81
C GLU A 253 -20.37 -11.59 28.12
N HIS A 254 -19.54 -11.80 27.10
CA HIS A 254 -18.14 -12.21 27.25
C HIS A 254 -17.13 -11.09 26.97
N LEU A 255 -17.60 -9.94 26.49
CA LEU A 255 -16.76 -8.79 26.18
C LEU A 255 -16.06 -8.28 27.45
N ASP A 256 -14.74 -8.31 27.40
CA ASP A 256 -13.89 -7.67 28.39
C ASP A 256 -13.69 -6.19 28.02
N THR A 257 -14.41 -5.32 28.73
CA THR A 257 -14.36 -3.86 28.52
C THR A 257 -13.08 -3.21 29.05
N GLU A 258 -12.26 -3.93 29.82
CA GLU A 258 -10.94 -3.43 30.27
C GLU A 258 -9.86 -3.73 29.22
N GLY A 259 -9.96 -4.88 28.55
CA GLY A 259 -9.03 -5.31 27.50
C GLY A 259 -9.36 -4.82 26.09
N TYR A 260 -10.62 -4.47 25.80
CA TYR A 260 -11.08 -4.07 24.47
C TYR A 260 -11.89 -2.77 24.49
N SER A 261 -11.75 -1.99 23.42
CA SER A 261 -12.58 -0.81 23.17
C SER A 261 -13.40 -0.99 21.89
N ILE A 262 -14.66 -0.57 21.92
CA ILE A 262 -15.56 -0.62 20.76
C ILE A 262 -15.69 0.79 20.20
N TRP A 263 -15.49 0.89 18.89
CA TRP A 263 -15.61 2.15 18.16
C TRP A 263 -16.74 2.04 17.14
N TYR A 264 -17.65 3.02 17.17
CA TYR A 264 -18.71 3.16 16.19
C TYR A 264 -18.30 4.24 15.18
N CYS A 265 -18.40 3.94 13.89
CA CYS A 265 -18.05 4.87 12.83
C CYS A 265 -19.19 4.92 11.81
N GLU A 266 -19.59 6.13 11.42
CA GLU A 266 -20.60 6.37 10.41
C GLU A 266 -19.95 6.92 9.13
N TYR A 267 -20.32 6.39 7.98
CA TYR A 267 -19.84 6.88 6.69
C TYR A 267 -20.45 8.25 6.37
N LYS A 268 -19.60 9.21 5.99
CA LYS A 268 -20.01 10.57 5.59
C LYS A 268 -21.03 10.60 4.44
N PHE A 269 -21.06 9.55 3.61
CA PHE A 269 -21.99 9.39 2.48
C PHE A 269 -22.76 8.05 2.54
N ALA A 270 -23.37 7.74 3.69
CA ALA A 270 -24.07 6.47 3.91
C ALA A 270 -25.16 6.15 2.85
N LYS A 271 -25.80 7.17 2.26
CA LYS A 271 -26.85 7.01 1.23
C LYS A 271 -26.34 6.39 -0.09
N GLU A 272 -25.04 6.45 -0.35
CA GLU A 272 -24.42 5.87 -1.55
C GLU A 272 -24.07 4.37 -1.35
N LEU A 273 -24.10 3.90 -0.11
CA LEU A 273 -23.80 2.53 0.31
C LEU A 273 -25.10 1.73 0.53
N ALA A 274 -25.92 1.66 -0.50
CA ALA A 274 -27.24 1.00 -0.44
C ALA A 274 -27.16 -0.53 -0.24
N GLU A 275 -26.01 -1.16 -0.53
CA GLU A 275 -25.83 -2.61 -0.49
C GLU A 275 -24.71 -2.99 0.50
N PRO A 276 -24.90 -4.01 1.37
CA PRO A 276 -23.92 -4.39 2.40
C PRO A 276 -22.52 -4.73 1.86
N PHE A 277 -22.41 -5.27 0.64
CA PHE A 277 -21.10 -5.57 0.07
C PHE A 277 -20.33 -4.31 -0.34
N LYS A 278 -21.02 -3.20 -0.67
CA LYS A 278 -20.38 -1.93 -1.07
C LYS A 278 -19.71 -1.26 0.13
N SER A 279 -20.29 -1.39 1.33
CA SER A 279 -19.64 -0.95 2.56
C SER A 279 -18.52 -1.91 2.97
N CYS A 280 -18.69 -3.22 2.85
CA CYS A 280 -17.63 -4.20 3.16
C CYS A 280 -16.36 -4.01 2.30
N ASN A 281 -16.51 -3.71 1.01
CA ASN A 281 -15.38 -3.46 0.10
C ASN A 281 -14.57 -2.21 0.45
N LEU A 282 -15.19 -1.21 1.09
CA LEU A 282 -14.49 0.00 1.55
C LEU A 282 -13.71 -0.25 2.85
N ILE A 283 -14.14 -1.20 3.67
CA ILE A 283 -13.47 -1.60 4.92
C ILE A 283 -12.23 -2.48 4.61
N SER A 284 -12.11 -3.05 3.41
CA SER A 284 -10.96 -3.87 2.99
C SER A 284 -9.63 -3.10 2.85
N GLY A 285 -9.60 -1.81 3.18
CA GLY A 285 -8.47 -0.90 2.98
C GLY A 285 -7.92 -0.25 4.25
N LYS A 286 -7.73 -1.01 5.33
CA LYS A 286 -6.74 -0.83 6.43
C LYS A 286 -7.15 -1.68 7.64
N PRO A 287 -6.45 -2.80 7.88
CA PRO A 287 -6.04 -3.09 9.24
C PRO A 287 -4.73 -3.86 9.28
N GLN A 288 -3.58 -3.18 9.14
CA GLN A 288 -2.30 -3.82 9.44
C GLN A 288 -1.32 -2.90 10.16
N GLN A 289 -1.81 -1.77 10.67
CA GLN A 289 -1.02 -0.82 11.45
C GLN A 289 -1.79 -0.25 12.64
N HIS A 290 -2.51 -1.11 13.35
CA HIS A 290 -2.78 -0.92 14.78
C HIS A 290 -2.85 -2.31 15.41
N ASN A 291 -1.77 -2.69 16.10
CA ASN A 291 -1.83 -3.79 17.04
C ASN A 291 -3.07 -3.59 17.94
N CYS A 292 -3.89 -4.65 18.03
CA CYS A 292 -5.01 -4.88 18.96
C CYS A 292 -6.44 -4.36 18.67
N CYS A 293 -6.77 -3.65 17.58
CA CYS A 293 -8.18 -3.24 17.38
C CYS A 293 -8.59 -3.21 15.90
N SER A 294 -8.97 -4.34 15.29
CA SER A 294 -9.46 -4.32 13.89
C SER A 294 -10.37 -5.46 13.44
N PHE A 295 -10.96 -6.26 14.34
CA PHE A 295 -11.88 -7.34 13.91
C PHE A 295 -13.37 -7.06 14.14
N PHE A 296 -13.75 -5.89 14.63
CA PHE A 296 -15.15 -5.54 14.96
C PHE A 296 -15.72 -4.35 14.15
N ALA A 297 -15.21 -4.12 12.94
CA ALA A 297 -15.78 -3.10 12.05
C ALA A 297 -16.87 -3.65 11.09
N SER A 298 -17.09 -4.96 11.07
CA SER A 298 -18.20 -5.58 10.34
C SER A 298 -19.11 -6.27 11.33
N TYR A 299 -20.40 -5.94 11.24
CA TYR A 299 -21.53 -6.50 11.99
C TYR A 299 -21.81 -5.94 13.37
N PHE A 300 -22.44 -4.76 13.41
CA PHE A 300 -23.53 -4.49 14.34
C PHE A 300 -24.50 -3.48 13.70
N VAL A 301 -25.35 -3.96 12.78
CA VAL A 301 -26.59 -3.29 12.43
C VAL A 301 -27.64 -3.79 13.41
N LYS A 302 -28.27 -2.88 14.17
CA LYS A 302 -29.52 -3.17 14.85
C LYS A 302 -30.46 -1.97 14.74
N PHE A 303 -31.72 -2.28 14.40
CA PHE A 303 -32.85 -1.43 14.07
C PHE A 303 -33.15 -0.32 15.08
#